data_AF-A0A355YJG7-F1
#
_entry.id   AF-A0A355YJG7-F1
#
_cell.length_a   1.000
_cell.length_b   1.000
_cell.length_c   1.000
_cell.angle_alpha   90.00
_cell.angle_beta   90.00
_cell.angle_gamma   90.00
#
_symmetry.space_group_name_H-M   'P 1'
#
loop_
_entity.id
_entity.type
_entity.pdbx_description
1 polymer ?
#
loop_
_entity_poly.entity_id
_entity_poly.type
_entity_poly.pdbx_seq_one_letter_code
_entity_poly.pdbx_strand_id
1 'polypeptide(L)'
;DSVIYDLPPQRTGKRGRPALHGKKLSIQDDFTLSDEKIGDYYTAARRVLTNIFGKRTVMAFVTSPEKESGSRRLFFSTIFPEQLQIFCAWQEKSPLNQTGSDWMQFIPLFLYAFRWNIEVSYYEQKTFWSLCSYMVRSRKGIEMLVNLINISYCAMKLLPYKDETFYQYRAVSVQEFRFALSEQIRQQVFYAIFVKNIETSIKSNSVMHILKQLIKQQGYHL
;
A
#
# COMPACT_ATOMS: atom_id res chain seq x y z
N ASP A 1 27.13 -7.43 -7.13
CA ASP A 1 26.20 -8.53 -7.47
C ASP A 1 25.06 -8.18 -8.41
N SER A 2 24.60 -6.92 -8.47
CA SER A 2 23.51 -6.48 -9.37
C SER A 2 23.89 -6.37 -10.85
N VAL A 3 25.02 -6.94 -11.28
CA VAL A 3 25.43 -6.91 -12.69
C VAL A 3 24.42 -7.68 -13.52
N ILE A 4 23.97 -7.04 -14.60
CA ILE A 4 22.97 -7.57 -15.50
C ILE A 4 23.65 -8.13 -16.75
N TYR A 5 23.23 -9.32 -17.17
CA TYR A 5 23.67 -9.95 -18.39
C TYR A 5 22.47 -10.29 -19.28
N ASP A 6 22.73 -10.30 -20.58
CA ASP A 6 21.81 -10.87 -21.53
C ASP A 6 21.67 -12.39 -21.33
N LEU A 7 20.65 -12.96 -21.96
CA LEU A 7 20.45 -14.41 -21.95
C LEU A 7 21.64 -15.15 -22.59
N PRO A 8 21.84 -16.43 -22.26
CA PRO A 8 22.95 -17.20 -22.81
C PRO A 8 22.87 -17.22 -24.35
N PRO A 9 23.98 -17.03 -25.07
CA PRO A 9 23.97 -17.04 -26.52
C PRO A 9 23.56 -18.41 -27.07
N GLN A 10 23.01 -18.43 -28.28
CA GLN A 10 22.72 -19.69 -28.98
C GLN A 10 23.99 -20.52 -29.15
N ARG A 11 23.85 -21.85 -29.05
CA ARG A 11 24.99 -22.77 -29.19
C ARG A 11 25.51 -22.72 -30.63
N THR A 12 26.77 -22.36 -30.79
CA THR A 12 27.44 -22.24 -32.10
C THR A 12 27.96 -23.58 -32.65
N GLY A 13 27.66 -24.71 -32.00
CA GLY A 13 28.16 -26.04 -32.38
C GLY A 13 29.66 -26.27 -32.15
N LYS A 14 30.42 -25.25 -31.74
CA LYS A 14 31.87 -25.36 -31.47
C LYS A 14 32.14 -26.11 -30.17
N ARG A 15 33.23 -26.89 -30.16
CA ARG A 15 33.66 -27.70 -29.01
C ARG A 15 34.13 -26.76 -27.87
N GLY A 16 33.54 -26.89 -26.68
CA GLY A 16 33.87 -26.08 -25.51
C GLY A 16 32.73 -25.97 -24.49
N ARG A 17 32.99 -25.36 -23.33
CA ARG A 17 31.94 -25.08 -22.33
C ARG A 17 31.07 -23.92 -22.82
N PRO A 18 29.75 -24.09 -22.95
CA PRO A 18 28.86 -22.99 -23.36
C PRO A 18 28.93 -21.82 -22.36
N ALA A 19 28.89 -20.59 -22.89
CA ALA A 19 28.79 -19.40 -22.07
C ALA A 19 27.49 -19.42 -21.26
N LEU A 20 27.59 -19.16 -19.95
CA LEU A 20 26.42 -19.15 -19.05
C LEU A 20 25.68 -17.81 -19.06
N HIS A 21 26.36 -16.74 -19.44
CA HIS A 21 25.81 -15.38 -19.52
C HIS A 21 26.05 -14.83 -20.93
N GLY A 22 25.14 -14.00 -21.41
CA GLY A 22 25.36 -13.17 -22.59
C GLY A 22 26.22 -11.95 -22.26
N LYS A 23 26.15 -10.93 -23.13
CA LYS A 23 26.87 -9.67 -22.90
C LYS A 23 26.40 -8.99 -21.61
N LYS A 24 27.31 -8.29 -20.94
CA LYS A 24 26.94 -7.40 -19.82
C LYS A 24 26.07 -6.27 -20.35
N LEU A 25 24.99 -5.95 -19.65
CA LEU A 25 24.03 -4.93 -20.03
C LEU A 25 24.19 -3.66 -19.19
N SER A 26 24.07 -2.50 -19.84
CA SER A 26 23.98 -1.17 -19.25
C SER A 26 22.52 -0.77 -19.05
N ILE A 27 22.18 -0.28 -17.86
CA ILE A 27 20.84 0.25 -17.56
C ILE A 27 20.53 1.48 -18.44
N GLN A 28 21.56 2.22 -18.88
CA GLN A 28 21.39 3.41 -19.69
C GLN A 28 21.23 3.09 -21.18
N ASP A 29 22.04 2.15 -21.68
CA ASP A 29 22.22 1.96 -23.12
C ASP A 29 21.45 0.75 -23.68
N ASP A 30 21.25 -0.29 -22.87
CA ASP A 30 20.67 -1.57 -23.31
C ASP A 30 19.18 -1.74 -22.97
N PHE A 31 18.54 -0.69 -22.44
CA PHE A 31 17.11 -0.64 -22.10
C PHE A 31 16.42 0.50 -22.84
N THR A 32 15.55 0.14 -23.79
CA THR A 32 14.71 1.07 -24.52
C THR A 32 13.49 1.45 -23.67
N LEU A 33 13.45 2.70 -23.23
CA LEU A 33 12.34 3.25 -22.44
C LEU A 33 11.07 3.36 -23.31
N SER A 34 9.92 3.21 -22.67
CA SER A 34 8.61 3.43 -23.29
C SER A 34 8.46 4.84 -23.87
N ASP A 35 7.60 4.98 -24.89
CA ASP A 35 7.34 6.29 -25.48
C ASP A 35 6.50 7.19 -24.60
N GLU A 36 5.54 6.59 -23.90
CA GLU A 36 4.66 7.24 -22.94
C GLU A 36 5.08 6.92 -21.51
N LYS A 37 4.70 7.81 -20.59
CA LYS A 37 4.88 7.58 -19.15
C LYS A 37 3.78 6.68 -18.62
N ILE A 38 4.15 5.81 -17.69
CA ILE A 38 3.22 5.05 -16.88
C ILE A 38 3.25 5.65 -15.47
N GLY A 39 2.18 6.34 -15.09
CA GLY A 39 2.24 7.29 -13.98
C GLY A 39 3.26 8.39 -14.30
N ASP A 40 4.27 8.56 -13.44
CA ASP A 40 5.26 9.64 -13.59
C ASP A 40 6.54 9.22 -14.32
N TYR A 41 6.66 7.95 -14.75
CA TYR A 41 7.92 7.36 -15.20
C TYR A 41 7.83 6.72 -16.59
N TYR A 42 8.86 6.91 -17.40
CA TYR A 42 9.18 6.06 -18.54
C TYR A 42 9.73 4.73 -18.05
N THR A 43 9.33 3.64 -18.70
CA THR A 43 9.65 2.29 -18.23
C THR A 43 10.17 1.41 -19.35
N ALA A 44 11.21 0.63 -19.09
CA ALA A 44 11.69 -0.45 -19.95
C ALA A 44 11.61 -1.79 -19.21
N ALA A 45 11.37 -2.87 -19.94
CA ALA A 45 11.36 -4.23 -19.41
C ALA A 45 12.24 -5.14 -20.26
N ARG A 46 13.02 -6.02 -19.62
CA ARG A 46 13.85 -7.00 -20.33
C ARG A 46 14.07 -8.25 -19.48
N ARG A 47 14.11 -9.42 -20.12
CA ARG A 47 14.54 -10.67 -19.47
C ARG A 47 16.06 -10.70 -19.39
N VAL A 48 16.60 -10.97 -18.21
CA VAL A 48 18.03 -10.87 -17.94
C VAL A 48 18.52 -11.96 -16.98
N LEU A 49 19.84 -12.16 -16.93
CA LEU A 49 20.53 -12.91 -15.90
C LEU A 49 21.30 -11.96 -14.99
N THR A 50 21.41 -12.32 -13.71
CA THR A 50 22.11 -11.52 -12.70
C THR A 50 22.72 -12.45 -11.67
N ASN A 51 23.88 -12.08 -11.13
CA ASN A 51 24.59 -12.91 -10.15
C ASN A 51 23.75 -13.20 -8.90
N ILE A 52 22.86 -12.28 -8.52
CA ILE A 52 21.99 -12.40 -7.33
C ILE A 52 21.04 -13.60 -7.44
N PHE A 53 20.57 -13.91 -8.65
CA PHE A 53 19.63 -15.00 -8.90
C PHE A 53 20.28 -16.23 -9.55
N GLY A 54 21.62 -16.25 -9.60
CA GLY A 54 22.40 -17.32 -10.20
C GLY A 54 22.02 -17.56 -11.66
N LYS A 55 21.53 -18.77 -11.96
CA LYS A 55 21.13 -19.18 -13.33
C LYS A 55 19.68 -18.86 -13.68
N ARG A 56 18.90 -18.31 -12.74
CA ARG A 56 17.48 -18.02 -12.96
C ARG A 56 17.35 -16.76 -13.80
N THR A 57 16.65 -16.86 -14.92
CA THR A 57 16.19 -15.69 -15.68
C THR A 57 15.16 -14.92 -14.85
N VAL A 58 15.31 -13.60 -14.82
CA VAL A 58 14.39 -12.68 -14.15
C VAL A 58 14.00 -11.55 -15.08
N MET A 59 12.89 -10.87 -14.79
CA MET A 59 12.55 -9.61 -15.46
C MET A 59 13.28 -8.46 -14.77
N ALA A 60 13.98 -7.64 -15.54
CA ALA A 60 14.49 -6.35 -15.12
C ALA A 60 13.59 -5.25 -15.66
N PHE A 61 13.21 -4.34 -14.78
CA PHE A 61 12.45 -3.14 -15.08
C PHE A 61 13.31 -1.93 -14.77
N VAL A 62 13.39 -1.01 -15.73
CA VAL A 62 14.14 0.23 -15.59
C VAL A 62 13.17 1.38 -15.68
N THR A 63 13.14 2.24 -14.67
CA THR A 63 12.27 3.42 -14.63
C THR A 63 13.08 4.71 -14.59
N SER A 64 12.56 5.73 -15.27
CA SER A 64 13.15 7.07 -15.30
C SER A 64 12.08 8.16 -15.38
N PRO A 65 12.17 9.26 -14.63
CA PRO A 65 11.23 10.37 -14.74
C PRO A 65 11.35 11.11 -16.09
N GLU A 66 12.54 11.09 -16.70
CA GLU A 66 12.85 11.74 -17.99
C GLU A 66 13.66 10.79 -18.87
N LYS A 67 13.48 10.82 -20.19
CA LYS A 67 14.18 9.90 -21.11
C LYS A 67 15.71 10.08 -21.07
N GLU A 68 16.16 11.33 -20.92
CA GLU A 68 17.57 11.72 -20.90
C GLU A 68 18.18 11.81 -19.50
N SER A 69 17.42 11.48 -18.45
CA SER A 69 17.94 11.52 -17.08
C SER A 69 19.12 10.55 -16.91
N GLY A 70 20.16 11.01 -16.22
CA GLY A 70 21.29 10.19 -15.79
C GLY A 70 20.95 9.24 -14.63
N SER A 71 19.79 9.42 -13.99
CA SER A 71 19.37 8.59 -12.85
C SER A 71 18.20 7.68 -13.25
N ARG A 72 18.50 6.39 -13.41
CA ARG A 72 17.50 5.34 -13.65
C ARG A 72 17.40 4.41 -12.44
N ARG A 73 16.19 3.96 -12.11
CA ARG A 73 15.94 2.97 -11.06
C ARG A 73 15.78 1.59 -11.68
N LEU A 74 16.27 0.57 -10.99
CA LEU A 74 16.21 -0.82 -11.42
C LEU A 74 15.37 -1.64 -10.44
N PHE A 75 14.44 -2.41 -10.97
CA PHE A 75 13.63 -3.38 -10.22
C PHE A 75 13.74 -4.75 -10.88
N PHE A 76 13.92 -5.81 -10.08
CA PHE A 76 13.90 -7.18 -10.57
C PHE A 76 12.63 -7.89 -10.11
N SER A 77 11.95 -8.56 -11.03
CA SER A 77 10.89 -9.52 -10.70
C SER A 77 11.35 -10.93 -11.03
N THR A 78 11.25 -11.82 -10.04
CA THR A 78 11.44 -13.25 -10.22
C THR A 78 10.21 -13.95 -10.79
N ILE A 79 9.06 -13.27 -10.78
CA ILE A 79 7.79 -13.73 -11.34
C ILE A 79 7.60 -13.03 -12.69
N PHE A 80 7.34 -13.83 -13.73
CA PHE A 80 7.08 -13.29 -15.04
C PHE A 80 5.60 -12.86 -15.18
N PRO A 81 5.32 -11.85 -16.02
CA PRO A 81 3.94 -11.40 -16.28
C PRO A 81 2.99 -12.54 -16.66
N GLU A 82 3.47 -13.51 -17.45
CA GLU A 82 2.65 -14.63 -17.94
C GLU A 82 2.30 -15.65 -16.84
N GLN A 83 3.02 -15.60 -15.70
CA GLN A 83 2.74 -16.46 -14.54
C GLN A 83 1.70 -15.84 -13.59
N LEU A 84 1.39 -14.56 -13.78
CA LEU A 84 0.43 -13.85 -12.94
C LEU A 84 -0.98 -14.04 -13.52
N GLN A 85 -1.78 -14.87 -12.86
CA GLN A 85 -3.21 -15.00 -13.17
C GLN A 85 -3.99 -13.81 -12.59
N ILE A 86 -3.89 -12.65 -13.24
CA ILE A 86 -4.60 -11.44 -12.80
C ILE A 86 -5.78 -11.22 -13.74
N PHE A 87 -6.90 -11.87 -13.43
CA PHE A 87 -8.12 -11.74 -14.23
C PHE A 87 -9.00 -10.52 -13.83
N CYS A 88 -8.82 -9.94 -12.62
CA CYS A 88 -9.79 -8.97 -12.08
C CYS A 88 -9.20 -7.62 -11.61
N ALA A 89 -7.91 -7.53 -11.24
CA ALA A 89 -7.35 -6.29 -10.66
C ALA A 89 -6.99 -5.20 -11.69
N TRP A 90 -7.07 -5.53 -12.97
CA TRP A 90 -6.76 -4.60 -14.06
C TRP A 90 -7.81 -3.50 -14.16
N GLN A 91 -9.10 -3.73 -13.87
CA GLN A 91 -10.12 -2.70 -14.11
C GLN A 91 -10.27 -1.63 -13.01
N GLU A 92 -9.73 -1.82 -11.81
CA GLU A 92 -10.18 -1.05 -10.64
C GLU A 92 -9.30 0.16 -10.24
N LYS A 93 -7.99 0.15 -10.51
CA LYS A 93 -7.06 1.20 -10.00
C LYS A 93 -5.96 1.56 -10.99
N SER A 94 -5.70 2.85 -11.18
CA SER A 94 -4.51 3.33 -11.89
C SER A 94 -3.23 2.96 -11.12
N PRO A 95 -2.14 2.51 -11.79
CA PRO A 95 -1.97 2.40 -13.25
C PRO A 95 -2.46 1.08 -13.87
N LEU A 96 -2.99 0.15 -13.08
CA LEU A 96 -3.48 -1.15 -13.57
C LEU A 96 -4.70 -1.04 -14.49
N ASN A 97 -5.49 0.04 -14.42
CA ASN A 97 -6.65 0.27 -15.30
C ASN A 97 -6.36 1.05 -16.58
N GLN A 98 -5.12 1.51 -16.75
CA GLN A 98 -4.68 2.24 -17.95
C GLN A 98 -3.99 1.34 -18.97
N THR A 99 -3.85 0.04 -18.68
CA THR A 99 -2.67 -0.70 -19.12
C THR A 99 -2.88 -1.59 -20.34
N GLY A 100 -3.57 -1.21 -21.44
CA GLY A 100 -3.75 -1.99 -22.72
C GLY A 100 -3.45 -3.52 -22.81
N SER A 101 -3.23 -4.10 -24.00
CA SER A 101 -2.51 -5.40 -24.07
C SER A 101 -1.00 -5.17 -23.89
N ASP A 102 -0.53 -4.01 -24.34
CA ASP A 102 0.87 -3.74 -24.60
C ASP A 102 1.68 -3.49 -23.32
N TRP A 103 0.98 -3.20 -22.22
CA TRP A 103 1.59 -2.92 -20.93
C TRP A 103 1.52 -4.11 -19.96
N MET A 104 0.99 -5.26 -20.40
CA MET A 104 0.91 -6.49 -19.59
C MET A 104 2.28 -6.90 -19.05
N GLN A 105 3.35 -6.65 -19.81
CA GLN A 105 4.72 -6.96 -19.40
C GLN A 105 5.18 -6.24 -18.12
N PHE A 106 4.56 -5.11 -17.78
CA PHE A 106 4.92 -4.27 -16.62
C PHE A 106 4.09 -4.57 -15.36
N ILE A 107 3.13 -5.49 -15.42
CA ILE A 107 2.28 -5.88 -14.29
C ILE A 107 3.08 -6.15 -12.99
N PRO A 108 4.20 -6.92 -13.00
CA PRO A 108 4.96 -7.15 -11.77
C PRO A 108 5.46 -5.86 -11.10
N LEU A 109 5.81 -4.84 -11.89
CA LEU A 109 6.23 -3.53 -11.39
C LEU A 109 5.06 -2.78 -10.75
N PHE A 110 3.87 -2.81 -11.35
CA PHE A 110 2.69 -2.15 -10.78
C PHE A 110 2.25 -2.78 -9.47
N LEU A 111 2.31 -4.11 -9.37
CA LEU A 111 2.04 -4.80 -8.12
C LEU A 111 3.02 -4.38 -7.01
N TYR A 112 4.29 -4.18 -7.36
CA TYR A 112 5.28 -3.68 -6.41
C TYR A 112 4.93 -2.27 -5.90
N ALA A 113 4.26 -1.43 -6.69
CA ALA A 113 3.84 -0.10 -6.24
C ALA A 113 2.91 -0.15 -5.01
N PHE A 114 2.04 -1.16 -4.89
CA PHE A 114 1.18 -1.32 -3.71
C PHE A 114 1.95 -1.56 -2.41
N ARG A 115 3.18 -2.08 -2.49
CA ARG A 115 4.04 -2.28 -1.32
C ARG A 115 4.28 -0.99 -0.55
N TRP A 116 4.34 0.16 -1.24
CA TRP A 116 4.57 1.46 -0.60
C TRP A 116 3.50 1.80 0.44
N ASN A 117 2.25 1.35 0.23
CA ASN A 117 1.17 1.56 1.19
C ASN A 117 1.46 0.94 2.57
N ILE A 118 2.28 -0.11 2.64
CA ILE A 118 2.73 -0.71 3.90
C ILE A 118 3.65 0.26 4.64
N GLU A 119 4.59 0.91 3.95
CA GLU A 119 5.47 1.92 4.55
C GLU A 119 4.68 3.13 5.05
N VAL A 120 3.75 3.63 4.23
CA VAL A 120 2.83 4.70 4.63
C VAL A 120 2.07 4.29 5.89
N SER A 121 1.53 3.07 5.93
CA SER A 121 0.84 2.56 7.12
C SER A 121 1.72 2.57 8.38
N TYR A 122 2.97 2.10 8.28
CA TYR A 122 3.89 2.14 9.40
C TYR A 122 4.20 3.57 9.87
N TYR A 123 4.39 4.50 8.93
CA TYR A 123 4.61 5.90 9.27
C TYR A 123 3.40 6.52 9.97
N GLU A 124 2.20 6.33 9.41
CA GLU A 124 0.95 6.87 9.95
C GLU A 124 0.68 6.35 11.37
N GLN A 125 0.92 5.05 11.62
CA GLN A 125 0.77 4.48 12.96
C GLN A 125 1.83 4.99 13.95
N LYS A 126 3.10 5.12 13.52
CA LYS A 126 4.17 5.67 14.38
C LYS A 126 3.90 7.11 14.78
N THR A 127 3.52 7.94 13.81
CA THR A 127 3.37 9.38 13.97
C THR A 127 2.04 9.75 14.64
N PHE A 128 0.92 9.21 14.15
CA PHE A 128 -0.41 9.65 14.58
C PHE A 128 -1.00 8.84 15.75
N TRP A 129 -0.55 7.60 15.92
CA TRP A 129 -1.02 6.71 16.99
C TRP A 129 -0.02 6.55 18.10
N SER A 130 1.03 7.40 18.12
CA SER A 130 1.95 7.49 19.26
C SER A 130 2.60 6.16 19.62
N LEU A 131 2.78 5.25 18.65
CA LEU A 131 3.48 3.99 18.86
C LEU A 131 4.92 4.21 19.36
N CYS A 132 5.50 5.38 19.15
CA CYS A 132 6.85 5.69 19.64
C CYS A 132 6.88 6.47 20.95
N SER A 133 5.72 6.85 21.51
CA SER A 133 5.62 7.67 22.74
C SER A 133 4.84 7.01 23.87
N TYR A 134 4.51 5.72 23.77
CA TYR A 134 3.84 5.00 24.85
C TYR A 134 4.82 4.66 25.98
N MET A 135 4.32 4.57 27.22
CA MET A 135 5.13 4.27 28.42
C MET A 135 5.04 2.81 28.90
N VAL A 136 4.45 1.91 28.11
CA VAL A 136 4.37 0.47 28.38
C VAL A 136 5.76 -0.18 28.34
N ARG A 137 6.20 -0.76 29.47
CA ARG A 137 7.55 -1.34 29.63
C ARG A 137 7.61 -2.86 29.56
N SER A 138 6.47 -3.55 29.64
CA SER A 138 6.44 -5.01 29.56
C SER A 138 6.38 -5.48 28.11
N ARG A 139 7.13 -6.53 27.77
CA ARG A 139 7.09 -7.13 26.42
C ARG A 139 5.66 -7.46 25.98
N LYS A 140 4.90 -8.14 26.85
CA LYS A 140 3.50 -8.50 26.58
C LYS A 140 2.63 -7.27 26.34
N GLY A 141 2.82 -6.21 27.12
CA GLY A 141 2.07 -4.97 26.94
C GLY A 141 2.41 -4.27 25.63
N ILE A 142 3.68 -4.27 25.23
CA ILE A 142 4.14 -3.74 23.94
C ILE A 142 3.49 -4.51 22.78
N GLU A 143 3.55 -5.84 22.82
CA GLU A 143 2.94 -6.70 21.81
C GLU A 143 1.43 -6.46 21.70
N MET A 144 0.71 -6.40 22.83
CA MET A 144 -0.71 -6.09 22.85
C MET A 144 -1.04 -4.71 22.27
N LEU A 145 -0.26 -3.68 22.62
CA LEU A 145 -0.48 -2.32 22.14
C LEU A 145 -0.25 -2.20 20.63
N VAL A 146 0.82 -2.81 20.12
CA VAL A 146 1.11 -2.85 18.68
C VAL A 146 -0.02 -3.56 17.93
N ASN A 147 -0.51 -4.69 18.44
CA ASN A 147 -1.62 -5.42 17.82
C ASN A 147 -2.92 -4.61 17.84
N LEU A 148 -3.25 -3.97 18.96
CA LEU A 148 -4.44 -3.12 19.08
C LEU A 148 -4.39 -1.96 18.08
N ILE A 149 -3.26 -1.25 18.01
CA ILE A 149 -3.11 -0.11 17.10
C ILE A 149 -3.22 -0.56 15.65
N ASN A 150 -2.64 -1.70 15.27
CA ASN A 150 -2.78 -2.24 13.92
C ASN A 150 -4.26 -2.52 13.58
N ILE A 151 -4.99 -3.19 14.46
CA ILE A 151 -6.41 -3.51 14.24
C ILE A 151 -7.24 -2.23 14.16
N SER A 152 -7.06 -1.30 15.11
CA SER A 152 -7.78 -0.02 15.15
C SER A 152 -7.50 0.83 13.93
N TYR A 153 -6.25 0.90 13.49
CA TYR A 153 -5.86 1.62 12.29
C TYR A 153 -6.49 1.01 11.03
N CYS A 154 -6.47 -0.31 10.88
CA CYS A 154 -7.13 -1.00 9.77
C CYS A 154 -8.64 -0.77 9.77
N ALA A 155 -9.29 -0.91 10.92
CA ALA A 155 -10.72 -0.65 11.06
C ALA A 155 -11.07 0.79 10.66
N MET A 156 -10.30 1.77 11.13
CA MET A 156 -10.45 3.17 10.75
C MET A 156 -10.27 3.37 9.23
N LYS A 157 -9.23 2.83 8.61
CA LYS A 157 -9.03 2.95 7.15
C LYS A 157 -10.17 2.36 6.32
N LEU A 158 -10.78 1.27 6.80
CA LEU A 158 -11.88 0.59 6.11
C LEU A 158 -13.25 1.24 6.37
N LEU A 159 -13.40 1.98 7.47
CA LEU A 159 -14.69 2.53 7.90
C LEU A 159 -15.36 3.41 6.83
N PRO A 160 -14.67 4.38 6.17
CA PRO A 160 -15.25 5.17 5.07
C PRO A 160 -15.78 4.36 3.88
N TYR A 161 -15.28 3.13 3.69
CA TYR A 161 -15.69 2.25 2.61
C TYR A 161 -16.88 1.36 3.00
N LYS A 162 -17.13 1.19 4.30
CA LYS A 162 -18.23 0.35 4.82
C LYS A 162 -19.45 1.15 5.24
N ASP A 163 -19.24 2.36 5.73
CA ASP A 163 -20.31 3.21 6.26
C ASP A 163 -20.41 4.49 5.42
N GLU A 164 -21.60 4.72 4.87
CA GLU A 164 -21.89 5.88 3.99
C GLU A 164 -21.75 7.21 4.73
N THR A 165 -21.94 7.22 6.05
CA THR A 165 -21.77 8.44 6.88
C THR A 165 -20.35 9.01 6.78
N PHE A 166 -19.36 8.14 6.53
CA PHE A 166 -17.96 8.52 6.41
C PHE A 166 -17.45 8.53 4.97
N TYR A 167 -18.34 8.42 3.96
CA TYR A 167 -17.96 8.34 2.54
C TYR A 167 -17.01 9.48 2.11
N GLN A 168 -17.26 10.70 2.60
CA GLN A 168 -16.45 11.89 2.28
C GLN A 168 -14.98 11.75 2.67
N TYR A 169 -14.64 10.86 3.62
CA TYR A 169 -13.27 10.67 4.10
C TYR A 169 -12.45 9.65 3.29
N ARG A 170 -12.99 9.05 2.23
CA ARG A 170 -12.28 8.05 1.41
C ARG A 170 -11.01 8.59 0.73
N ALA A 171 -11.03 9.85 0.33
CA ALA A 171 -9.92 10.53 -0.37
C ALA A 171 -9.12 11.48 0.55
N VAL A 172 -9.46 11.52 1.83
CA VAL A 172 -8.93 12.49 2.79
C VAL A 172 -7.74 11.89 3.55
N SER A 173 -6.90 12.75 4.13
CA SER A 173 -5.78 12.30 4.96
C SER A 173 -6.27 11.50 6.17
N VAL A 174 -5.48 10.51 6.59
CA VAL A 174 -5.79 9.70 7.77
C VAL A 174 -5.87 10.52 9.03
N GLN A 175 -5.00 11.53 9.13
CA GLN A 175 -4.96 12.39 10.29
C GLN A 175 -6.28 13.14 10.48
N GLU A 176 -6.81 13.69 9.39
CA GLU A 176 -8.08 14.41 9.39
C GLU A 176 -9.25 13.48 9.72
N PHE A 177 -9.31 12.31 9.08
CA PHE A 177 -10.35 11.34 9.41
C PHE A 177 -10.27 10.88 10.88
N ARG A 178 -9.05 10.62 11.38
CA ARG A 178 -8.83 10.27 12.79
C ARG A 178 -9.33 11.37 13.72
N PHE A 179 -9.11 12.63 13.38
CA PHE A 179 -9.58 13.76 14.18
C PHE A 179 -11.11 13.83 14.22
N ALA A 180 -11.76 13.77 13.06
CA ALA A 180 -13.23 13.76 12.96
C ALA A 180 -13.85 12.58 13.71
N LEU A 181 -13.29 11.38 13.53
CA LEU A 181 -13.74 10.18 14.24
C LEU A 181 -13.55 10.33 15.77
N SER A 182 -12.42 10.90 16.19
CA SER A 182 -12.14 11.14 17.61
C SER A 182 -13.12 12.15 18.23
N GLU A 183 -13.53 13.18 17.50
CA GLU A 183 -14.57 14.11 17.95
C GLU A 183 -15.91 13.42 18.17
N GLN A 184 -16.35 12.61 17.21
CA GLN A 184 -17.59 11.86 17.35
C GLN A 184 -17.55 10.87 18.53
N ILE A 185 -16.42 10.16 18.71
CA ILE A 185 -16.24 9.27 19.88
C ILE A 185 -16.31 10.07 21.18
N ARG A 186 -15.62 11.22 21.26
CA ARG A 186 -15.66 12.08 22.46
C ARG A 186 -17.08 12.57 22.78
N GLN A 187 -17.84 12.97 21.75
CA GLN A 187 -19.24 13.38 21.91
C GLN A 187 -20.11 12.22 22.41
N GLN A 188 -19.98 11.02 21.83
CA GLN A 188 -20.70 9.83 22.29
C GLN A 188 -20.39 9.48 23.75
N VAL A 189 -19.11 9.49 24.12
CA VAL A 189 -18.67 9.20 25.50
C VAL A 189 -19.23 10.25 26.46
N PHE A 190 -19.18 11.54 26.10
CA PHE A 190 -19.77 12.62 26.90
C PHE A 190 -21.26 12.38 27.14
N TYR A 191 -22.02 12.11 26.08
CA TYR A 191 -23.45 11.84 26.17
C TYR A 191 -23.78 10.60 27.00
N ALA A 192 -23.02 9.52 26.84
CA ALA A 192 -23.20 8.30 27.63
C ALA A 192 -22.96 8.55 29.13
N ILE A 193 -21.89 9.27 29.47
CA ILE A 193 -21.60 9.66 30.86
C ILE A 193 -22.69 10.59 31.40
N PHE A 194 -23.13 11.57 30.61
CA PHE A 194 -24.17 12.52 31.01
C PHE A 194 -25.50 11.83 31.30
N VAL A 195 -25.94 10.92 30.41
CA VAL A 195 -27.15 10.12 30.61
C VAL A 195 -27.04 9.28 31.88
N LYS A 196 -25.91 8.59 32.08
CA LYS A 196 -25.67 7.79 33.30
C LYS A 196 -25.71 8.66 34.57
N ASN A 197 -25.13 9.86 34.53
CA ASN A 197 -25.16 10.78 35.66
C ASN A 197 -26.58 11.26 35.98
N ILE A 198 -27.39 11.60 34.98
CA ILE A 198 -28.80 11.96 35.19
C ILE A 198 -29.61 10.78 35.75
N GLU A 199 -29.37 9.58 35.22
CA GLU A 199 -30.05 8.35 35.64
C GLU A 199 -29.79 8.06 37.13
N THR A 200 -28.57 8.35 37.60
CA THR A 200 -28.19 8.19 39.01
C THR A 200 -28.63 9.33 39.92
N SER A 201 -28.64 10.59 39.46
CA SER A 201 -28.91 11.76 40.30
C SER A 201 -30.38 12.18 40.34
N ILE A 202 -31.06 12.24 39.20
CA ILE A 202 -32.41 12.83 39.07
C ILE A 202 -33.51 11.74 39.10
N LYS A 203 -33.21 10.50 38.70
CA LYS A 203 -34.14 9.35 38.67
C LYS A 203 -35.50 9.64 37.99
N SER A 204 -35.53 10.55 37.02
CA SER A 204 -36.76 10.88 36.27
C SER A 204 -36.81 10.16 34.93
N ASN A 205 -37.76 9.24 34.79
CA ASN A 205 -37.96 8.45 33.57
C ASN A 205 -38.34 9.33 32.36
N SER A 206 -39.09 10.40 32.58
CA SER A 206 -39.55 11.29 31.50
C SER A 206 -38.39 12.08 30.90
N VAL A 207 -37.52 12.64 31.75
CA VAL A 207 -36.32 13.38 31.30
C VAL A 207 -35.38 12.44 30.57
N MET A 208 -35.18 11.23 31.10
CA MET A 208 -34.32 10.22 30.48
C MET A 208 -34.82 9.78 29.10
N HIS A 209 -36.13 9.59 28.92
CA HIS A 209 -36.69 9.20 27.63
C HIS A 209 -36.47 10.28 26.57
N ILE A 210 -36.72 11.55 26.91
CA ILE A 210 -36.50 12.69 26.01
C ILE A 210 -35.02 12.79 25.63
N LEU A 211 -34.12 12.62 26.61
CA LEU A 211 -32.68 12.70 26.38
C LEU A 211 -32.17 11.58 25.46
N LYS A 212 -32.58 10.33 25.72
CA LYS A 212 -32.25 9.18 24.86
C LYS A 212 -32.77 9.37 23.44
N GLN A 213 -33.97 9.93 23.28
CA GLN A 213 -34.56 10.20 21.97
C GLN A 213 -33.80 11.30 21.20
N LEU A 214 -33.43 12.40 21.88
CA LEU A 214 -32.62 13.48 21.29
C LEU A 214 -31.25 12.98 20.82
N ILE A 215 -30.60 12.14 21.62
CA ILE A 215 -29.27 11.63 21.29
C ILE A 215 -29.33 10.63 20.13
N LYS A 216 -30.40 9.83 20.06
CA LYS A 216 -30.67 8.96 18.91
C LYS A 216 -30.94 9.76 17.63
N GLN A 217 -31.59 10.92 17.72
CA GLN A 217 -31.79 11.82 16.57
C GLN A 217 -30.48 12.43 16.06
N GLN A 218 -29.47 12.60 16.93
CA GLN A 218 -28.13 13.02 16.53
C GLN A 218 -27.30 11.89 15.91
N GLY A 219 -27.87 10.70 15.72
CA GLY A 219 -27.19 9.55 15.10
C GLY A 219 -26.31 8.75 16.06
N TYR A 220 -26.41 9.00 17.37
CA TYR A 220 -25.64 8.27 18.36
C TYR A 220 -26.43 7.09 18.95
N HIS A 221 -25.75 5.96 19.13
CA HIS A 221 -26.29 4.79 19.80
C HIS A 221 -25.86 4.82 21.27
N LEU A 222 -26.84 5.01 22.16
CA LEU A 222 -26.69 4.96 23.62
C LEU A 222 -27.27 3.67 24.20
#